data_AF-A0A933TQL9-F1
#
_entry.id   AF-A0A933TQL9-F1
#
_cell.length_a   1.000
_cell.length_b   1.000
_cell.length_c   1.000
_cell.angle_alpha   90.00
_cell.angle_beta   90.00
_cell.angle_gamma   90.00
#
_symmetry.space_group_name_H-M   'P 1'
#
loop_
_entity.id
_entity.type
_entity.pdbx_description
1 polymer ?
#
loop_
_entity_poly.entity_id
_entity_poly.type
_entity_poly.pdbx_seq_one_letter_code
_entity_poly.pdbx_strand_id
1 'polypeptide(L)'
;MFLTFPLSFLGAALYAQANLVPQTWSALESWVVAIGFGLGWGLCISMILDRLMLIASDAISVNWALHALAILRIALVLGSSWVVSDEIVLWVYRAPISDTQRQMALDVRSASLRQIGDLHGLSASLQDAEKWGRETARLETAAQSLPAEIREGLNAGEACLNAVAKARGLLLRNAPEEISAVHLARLKQLDIRQQQCKDKWRMAVARRDAWRQEMRERLQEARARQVESDGRLRMTQEAVARENAPQSEAITRNQMDGSNRELAFERLKTQRPEVNRKAMVIWLVLMLLEVTPLMIKWWSSNNPVFQSIRAQLATEASSARMQTAYAEAHEAYFKDALAGMDMREVFQQESLNLQKARGPLSTFDAFCANLDVSAQKAKTFAQRHPGHAGLVMDAFSGVVEKALGKVSS
;
A
#
# COMPACT_ATOMS: atom_id res chain seq x y z
N MET A 1 7.26 -5.90 31.85
CA MET A 1 6.85 -7.10 31.09
C MET A 1 5.50 -6.92 30.39
N PHE A 2 4.47 -6.39 31.06
CA PHE A 2 3.08 -6.44 30.55
C PHE A 2 2.76 -5.69 29.25
N LEU A 3 3.55 -4.69 28.83
CA LEU A 3 3.30 -3.95 27.58
C LEU A 3 4.23 -4.33 26.41
N THR A 4 5.46 -4.75 26.70
CA THR A 4 6.48 -5.04 25.67
C THR A 4 6.27 -6.40 25.00
N PHE A 5 5.74 -7.37 25.75
CA PHE A 5 5.42 -8.69 25.21
C PHE A 5 4.34 -8.64 24.11
N PRO A 6 3.13 -8.09 24.34
CA PRO A 6 2.07 -8.12 23.34
C PRO A 6 2.42 -7.37 22.05
N LEU A 7 3.18 -6.27 22.12
CA LEU A 7 3.60 -5.51 20.93
C LEU A 7 4.68 -6.25 20.13
N SER A 8 5.68 -6.81 20.81
CA SER A 8 6.71 -7.63 20.18
C SER A 8 6.15 -8.91 19.58
N PHE A 9 5.19 -9.54 20.28
CA PHE A 9 4.42 -10.69 19.79
C PHE A 9 3.66 -10.33 18.52
N LEU A 10 2.86 -9.26 18.56
CA LEU A 10 2.00 -8.87 17.44
C LEU A 10 2.83 -8.51 16.20
N GLY A 11 3.91 -7.73 16.38
CA GLY A 11 4.78 -7.33 15.27
C GLY A 11 5.48 -8.49 14.59
N ALA A 12 6.00 -9.44 15.38
CA ALA A 12 6.64 -10.63 14.83
C ALA A 12 5.64 -11.62 14.22
N ALA A 13 4.45 -11.77 14.81
CA ALA A 13 3.39 -12.59 14.23
C ALA A 13 2.91 -12.03 12.88
N LEU A 14 2.72 -10.70 12.80
CA LEU A 14 2.36 -10.02 11.56
C LEU A 14 3.48 -10.12 10.51
N TYR A 15 4.73 -9.92 10.92
CA TYR A 15 5.88 -10.10 10.04
C TYR A 15 5.96 -11.52 9.48
N ALA A 16 5.77 -12.53 10.32
CA ALA A 16 5.76 -13.93 9.91
C ALA A 16 4.60 -14.22 8.94
N GLN A 17 3.41 -13.71 9.26
CA GLN A 17 2.24 -13.85 8.39
C GLN A 17 2.45 -13.20 7.01
N ALA A 18 3.14 -12.06 6.95
CA ALA A 18 3.38 -11.35 5.71
C ALA A 18 4.55 -11.93 4.88
N ASN A 19 5.61 -12.43 5.52
CA ASN A 19 6.88 -12.74 4.85
C ASN A 19 7.31 -14.22 4.93
N LEU A 20 6.85 -14.98 5.92
CA LEU A 20 7.28 -16.36 6.15
C LEU A 20 6.23 -17.39 5.74
N VAL A 21 4.97 -16.99 5.63
CA VAL A 21 3.85 -17.87 5.31
C VAL A 21 3.54 -17.81 3.80
N PRO A 22 3.71 -18.91 3.04
CA PRO A 22 3.29 -19.00 1.65
C PRO A 22 1.76 -18.90 1.51
N GLN A 23 1.28 -18.25 0.45
CA GLN A 23 -0.16 -18.15 0.16
C GLN A 23 -0.85 -19.50 -0.12
N THR A 24 -0.07 -20.57 -0.36
CA THR A 24 -0.58 -21.92 -0.62
C THR A 24 -0.97 -22.67 0.66
N TRP A 25 -0.57 -22.15 1.83
CA TRP A 25 -0.87 -22.80 3.11
C TRP A 25 -2.30 -22.58 3.53
N SER A 26 -2.87 -23.57 4.22
CA SER A 26 -4.19 -23.43 4.81
C SER A 26 -4.17 -22.32 5.88
N ALA A 27 -5.35 -21.75 6.16
CA ALA A 27 -5.48 -20.72 7.19
C ALA A 27 -4.92 -21.21 8.54
N LEU A 28 -5.14 -22.48 8.88
CA LEU A 28 -4.72 -23.04 10.16
C LEU A 28 -3.19 -23.16 10.27
N GLU A 29 -2.50 -23.62 9.21
CA GLU A 29 -1.03 -23.68 9.16
C GLU A 29 -0.40 -22.28 9.25
N SER A 30 -0.99 -21.32 8.55
CA SER A 30 -0.59 -19.92 8.58
C SER A 30 -0.64 -19.33 10.00
N TRP A 31 -1.78 -19.52 10.69
CA TRP A 31 -1.97 -19.04 12.05
C TRP A 31 -1.00 -19.68 13.05
N VAL A 32 -0.75 -20.99 12.93
CA VAL A 32 0.17 -21.70 13.83
C VAL A 32 1.59 -21.14 13.72
N VAL A 33 2.08 -20.90 12.50
CA VAL A 33 3.43 -20.35 12.29
C VAL A 33 3.52 -18.88 12.72
N ALA A 34 2.53 -18.06 12.39
CA ALA A 34 2.50 -16.65 12.81
C ALA A 34 2.48 -16.52 14.34
N ILE A 35 1.59 -17.25 15.03
CA ILE A 35 1.48 -17.22 16.49
C ILE A 35 2.74 -17.81 17.13
N GLY A 36 3.25 -18.94 16.61
CA GLY A 36 4.46 -19.58 17.14
C GLY A 36 5.68 -18.66 17.04
N PHE A 37 5.88 -18.01 15.89
CA PHE A 37 6.95 -17.05 15.69
C PHE A 37 6.79 -15.81 16.58
N GLY A 38 5.57 -15.28 16.68
CA GLY A 38 5.24 -14.18 17.58
C GLY A 38 5.56 -14.50 19.04
N LEU A 39 5.17 -15.69 19.52
CA LEU A 39 5.43 -16.12 20.90
C LEU A 39 6.92 -16.27 21.16
N GLY A 40 7.66 -16.94 20.25
CA GLY A 40 9.10 -17.10 20.36
C GLY A 40 9.83 -15.77 20.42
N TRP A 41 9.46 -14.83 19.54
CA TRP A 41 10.07 -13.51 19.49
C TRP A 41 9.72 -12.64 20.70
N GLY A 42 8.44 -12.60 21.08
CA GLY A 42 7.99 -11.88 22.27
C GLY A 42 8.66 -12.36 23.55
N LEU A 43 8.82 -13.69 23.69
CA LEU A 43 9.56 -14.29 24.82
C LEU A 43 11.05 -13.95 24.77
N CYS A 44 11.71 -14.05 23.61
CA CYS A 44 13.13 -13.68 23.48
C CYS A 44 13.39 -12.24 23.91
N ILE A 45 12.60 -11.27 23.43
CA ILE A 45 12.79 -9.87 23.78
C ILE A 45 12.50 -9.63 25.27
N SER A 46 11.36 -10.12 25.76
CA SER A 46 10.91 -9.81 27.12
C SER A 46 11.60 -10.59 28.23
N MET A 47 12.03 -11.83 27.98
CA MET A 47 12.69 -12.67 28.98
C MET A 47 14.21 -12.68 28.86
N ILE A 48 14.77 -12.58 27.65
CA ILE A 48 16.22 -12.67 27.46
C ILE A 48 16.81 -11.26 27.43
N LEU A 49 16.39 -10.42 26.48
CA LEU A 49 16.99 -9.10 26.26
C LEU A 49 16.72 -8.13 27.42
N ASP A 50 15.47 -8.08 27.89
CA ASP A 50 15.04 -7.27 29.03
C ASP A 50 15.68 -7.72 30.37
N ARG A 51 15.96 -9.03 30.56
CA ARG A 51 16.70 -9.52 31.74
C ARG A 51 18.19 -9.26 31.61
N LEU A 52 18.79 -9.46 30.44
CA LEU A 52 20.20 -9.18 30.21
C LEU A 52 20.51 -7.70 30.44
N MET A 53 19.62 -6.80 30.03
CA MET A 53 19.74 -5.37 30.37
C MET A 53 19.68 -5.11 31.88
N LEU A 54 18.83 -5.82 32.63
CA LEU A 54 18.77 -5.70 34.10
C LEU A 54 20.06 -6.22 34.75
N ILE A 55 20.56 -7.37 34.31
CA ILE A 55 21.82 -7.96 34.82
C ILE A 55 23.01 -7.06 34.50
N ALA A 56 23.08 -6.54 33.27
CA ALA A 56 24.14 -5.62 32.84
C ALA A 56 24.05 -4.25 33.53
N SER A 57 22.86 -3.83 34.00
CA SER A 57 22.68 -2.61 34.79
C SER A 57 23.22 -2.73 36.21
N ASP A 58 23.42 -3.95 36.70
CA ASP A 58 23.91 -4.23 38.05
C ASP A 58 25.45 -4.38 38.10
N ALA A 59 26.13 -4.42 36.95
CA ALA A 59 27.59 -4.47 36.86
C ALA A 59 28.19 -3.04 36.88
N ILE A 60 29.07 -2.76 37.85
CA ILE A 60 29.47 -1.39 38.28
C ILE A 60 30.44 -0.67 37.32
N SER A 61 31.04 -1.33 36.32
CA SER A 61 31.96 -0.66 35.39
C SER A 61 31.22 0.00 34.22
N VAL A 62 31.86 1.00 33.58
CA VAL A 62 31.34 1.75 32.44
C VAL A 62 30.93 0.79 31.31
N ASN A 63 29.64 0.46 31.28
CA ASN A 63 29.12 -0.64 30.47
C ASN A 63 28.67 -0.12 29.11
N TRP A 64 29.62 -0.02 28.18
CA TRP A 64 29.36 0.00 26.75
C TRP A 64 28.37 -1.13 26.34
N ALA A 65 28.41 -2.27 27.04
CA ALA A 65 27.46 -3.37 26.87
C ALA A 65 26.01 -2.99 27.19
N LEU A 66 25.76 -2.18 28.24
CA LEU A 66 24.43 -1.67 28.57
C LEU A 66 23.92 -0.72 27.47
N HIS A 67 24.80 0.15 26.97
CA HIS A 67 24.48 1.08 25.88
C HIS A 67 24.21 0.32 24.58
N ALA A 68 25.01 -0.69 24.26
CA ALA A 68 24.80 -1.55 23.08
C ALA A 68 23.47 -2.30 23.16
N LEU A 69 23.13 -2.88 24.31
CA LEU A 69 21.84 -3.55 24.53
C LEU A 69 20.66 -2.57 24.48
N ALA A 70 20.82 -1.36 25.02
CA ALA A 70 19.80 -0.31 24.94
C ALA A 70 19.57 0.15 23.49
N ILE A 71 20.64 0.37 22.72
CA ILE A 71 20.58 0.73 21.30
C ILE A 71 19.91 -0.39 20.51
N LEU A 72 20.30 -1.65 20.72
CA LEU A 72 19.69 -2.80 20.08
C LEU A 72 18.19 -2.89 20.40
N ARG A 73 17.81 -2.64 21.66
CA ARG A 73 16.41 -2.66 22.09
C ARG A 73 15.60 -1.53 21.44
N ILE A 74 16.16 -0.31 21.36
CA ILE A 74 15.53 0.82 20.66
C ILE A 74 15.35 0.50 19.18
N ALA A 75 16.37 -0.05 18.50
CA ALA A 75 16.27 -0.45 17.10
C ALA A 75 15.17 -1.49 16.88
N LEU A 76 15.05 -2.48 17.77
CA LEU A 76 13.98 -3.48 17.74
C LEU A 76 12.59 -2.86 17.93
N VAL A 77 12.44 -1.91 18.86
CA VAL A 77 11.17 -1.19 19.07
C VAL A 77 10.79 -0.38 17.85
N LEU A 78 11.75 0.32 17.24
CA LEU A 78 11.50 1.13 16.04
C LEU A 78 11.01 0.26 14.90
N GLY A 79 11.66 -0.89 14.65
CA GLY A 79 11.29 -1.83 13.61
C GLY A 79 9.94 -2.52 13.88
N SER A 80 9.71 -3.03 15.08
CA SER A 80 8.45 -3.71 15.41
C SER A 80 7.26 -2.75 15.40
N SER A 81 7.43 -1.54 15.93
CA SER A 81 6.39 -0.50 15.91
C SER A 81 6.07 -0.09 14.48
N TRP A 82 7.07 -0.04 13.58
CA TRP A 82 6.86 0.23 12.16
C TRP A 82 5.94 -0.81 11.53
N VAL A 83 6.32 -2.08 11.62
CA VAL A 83 5.57 -3.20 11.02
C VAL A 83 4.14 -3.27 11.57
N VAL A 84 3.98 -3.14 12.89
CA VAL A 84 2.64 -3.14 13.52
C VAL A 84 1.81 -1.95 13.08
N SER A 85 2.42 -0.76 12.99
CA SER A 85 1.69 0.45 12.59
C SER A 85 1.18 0.36 11.15
N ASP A 86 2.00 -0.14 10.22
CA ASP A 86 1.59 -0.33 8.82
C ASP A 86 0.44 -1.35 8.73
N GLU A 87 0.48 -2.46 9.46
CA GLU A 87 -0.61 -3.44 9.45
C GLU A 87 -1.91 -2.95 10.11
N ILE A 88 -1.82 -2.18 11.20
CA ILE A 88 -3.01 -1.56 11.79
C ILE A 88 -3.64 -0.60 10.77
N VAL A 89 -2.84 0.17 10.05
CA VAL A 89 -3.33 1.10 9.03
C VAL A 89 -3.91 0.33 7.85
N LEU A 90 -3.25 -0.74 7.38
CA LEU A 90 -3.77 -1.63 6.35
C LEU A 90 -5.14 -2.22 6.73
N TRP A 91 -5.32 -2.58 8.00
CA TRP A 91 -6.59 -3.06 8.51
C TRP A 91 -7.67 -1.97 8.57
N VAL A 92 -7.34 -0.79 9.12
CA VAL A 92 -8.26 0.36 9.23
C VAL A 92 -8.69 0.88 7.85
N TYR A 93 -7.78 0.88 6.88
CA TYR A 93 -7.98 1.36 5.52
C TYR A 93 -8.26 0.23 4.52
N ARG A 94 -8.65 -0.96 4.98
CA ARG A 94 -8.88 -2.12 4.12
C ARG A 94 -9.87 -1.83 2.99
N ALA A 95 -10.97 -1.14 3.28
CA ALA A 95 -11.97 -0.75 2.27
C ALA A 95 -11.38 0.20 1.20
N PRO A 96 -10.81 1.37 1.55
CA PRO A 96 -10.23 2.26 0.54
C PRO A 96 -9.01 1.67 -0.20
N ILE A 97 -8.25 0.76 0.42
CA ILE A 97 -7.19 0.02 -0.28
C ILE A 97 -7.80 -0.91 -1.34
N SER A 98 -8.87 -1.63 -0.99
CA SER A 98 -9.59 -2.48 -1.94
C SER A 98 -10.19 -1.68 -3.10
N ASP A 99 -10.73 -0.49 -2.83
CA ASP A 99 -11.20 0.42 -3.87
C ASP A 99 -10.07 0.88 -4.79
N THR A 100 -8.90 1.20 -4.21
CA THR A 100 -7.70 1.59 -4.98
C THR A 100 -7.19 0.44 -5.84
N GLN A 101 -7.17 -0.79 -5.32
CA GLN A 101 -6.84 -2.00 -6.10
C GLN A 101 -7.82 -2.21 -7.26
N ARG A 102 -9.11 -1.94 -7.03
CA ARG A 102 -10.12 -2.02 -8.08
C ARG A 102 -9.89 -0.99 -9.17
N GLN A 103 -9.60 0.26 -8.79
CA GLN A 103 -9.27 1.32 -9.75
C GLN A 103 -8.01 0.98 -10.55
N MET A 104 -6.94 0.53 -9.89
CA MET A 104 -5.69 0.15 -10.56
C MET A 104 -5.92 -0.94 -11.62
N ALA A 105 -6.78 -1.92 -11.34
CA ALA A 105 -7.09 -2.96 -12.32
C ALA A 105 -7.96 -2.45 -13.47
N LEU A 106 -8.90 -1.54 -13.21
CA LEU A 106 -9.66 -0.88 -14.27
C LEU A 106 -8.72 -0.06 -15.17
N ASP A 107 -7.76 0.65 -14.59
CA ASP A 107 -6.76 1.43 -15.32
C ASP A 107 -5.91 0.51 -16.19
N VAL A 108 -5.35 -0.57 -15.63
CA VAL A 108 -4.56 -1.56 -16.37
C VAL A 108 -5.39 -2.21 -17.48
N ARG A 109 -6.65 -2.58 -17.20
CA ARG A 109 -7.55 -3.15 -18.20
C ARG A 109 -7.84 -2.16 -19.33
N SER A 110 -8.05 -0.88 -19.00
CA SER A 110 -8.29 0.17 -19.99
C SER A 110 -7.06 0.45 -20.85
N ALA A 111 -5.86 0.43 -20.25
CA ALA A 111 -4.60 0.63 -20.94
C ALA A 111 -4.27 -0.56 -21.87
N SER A 112 -4.46 -1.79 -21.40
CA SER A 112 -4.34 -3.01 -22.21
C SER A 112 -5.32 -2.99 -23.38
N LEU A 113 -6.59 -2.65 -23.15
CA LEU A 113 -7.59 -2.52 -24.21
C LEU A 113 -7.19 -1.50 -25.29
N ARG A 114 -6.63 -0.35 -24.89
CA ARG A 114 -6.11 0.64 -25.84
C ARG A 114 -4.93 0.09 -26.62
N GLN A 115 -3.97 -0.53 -25.95
CA GLN A 115 -2.78 -1.10 -26.60
C GLN A 115 -3.14 -2.20 -27.60
N ILE A 116 -4.04 -3.13 -27.22
CA ILE A 116 -4.55 -4.17 -28.12
C ILE A 116 -5.34 -3.51 -29.26
N GLY A 117 -6.19 -2.53 -28.96
CA GLY A 117 -6.94 -1.78 -29.97
C GLY A 117 -6.02 -1.09 -30.99
N ASP A 118 -4.92 -0.49 -30.54
CA ASP A 118 -3.94 0.18 -31.39
C ASP A 118 -3.16 -0.83 -32.25
N LEU A 119 -2.77 -1.97 -31.68
CA LEU A 119 -2.10 -3.07 -32.42
C LEU A 119 -2.97 -3.60 -33.56
N HIS A 120 -4.27 -3.75 -33.32
CA HIS A 120 -5.23 -4.22 -34.32
C HIS A 120 -5.76 -3.11 -35.24
N GLY A 121 -5.31 -1.86 -35.06
CA GLY A 121 -5.75 -0.72 -35.88
C GLY A 121 -7.23 -0.38 -35.71
N LEU A 122 -7.82 -0.63 -34.53
CA LEU A 122 -9.25 -0.40 -34.27
C LEU A 122 -9.65 1.06 -34.53
N SER A 123 -8.79 2.02 -34.19
CA SER A 123 -9.01 3.44 -34.45
C SER A 123 -9.09 3.76 -35.94
N ALA A 124 -8.20 3.17 -36.76
CA ALA A 124 -8.22 3.32 -38.21
C ALA A 124 -9.47 2.69 -38.83
N SER A 125 -9.84 1.47 -38.40
CA SER A 125 -11.06 0.79 -38.86
C SER A 125 -12.34 1.58 -38.51
N LEU A 126 -12.39 2.19 -37.33
CA LEU A 126 -13.51 3.05 -36.91
C LEU A 126 -13.60 4.31 -37.79
N GLN A 127 -12.48 4.98 -38.05
CA GLN A 127 -12.44 6.17 -38.90
C GLN A 127 -12.84 5.86 -40.34
N ASP A 128 -12.41 4.71 -40.88
CA ASP A 128 -12.79 4.28 -42.23
C ASP A 128 -14.30 3.98 -42.32
N ALA A 129 -14.87 3.26 -41.34
CA ALA A 129 -16.31 2.99 -41.29
C ALA A 129 -17.13 4.30 -41.19
N GLU A 130 -16.70 5.23 -40.34
CA GLU A 130 -17.36 6.53 -40.18
C GLU A 130 -17.25 7.38 -41.46
N LYS A 131 -16.10 7.34 -42.14
CA LYS A 131 -15.88 8.03 -43.41
C LYS A 131 -16.86 7.54 -44.48
N TRP A 132 -16.94 6.23 -44.69
CA TRP A 132 -17.83 5.66 -45.70
C TRP A 132 -19.31 5.79 -45.32
N GLY A 133 -19.66 5.65 -44.04
CA GLY A 133 -21.02 5.92 -43.56
C GLY A 133 -21.48 7.36 -43.84
N ARG A 134 -20.59 8.35 -43.64
CA ARG A 134 -20.86 9.75 -43.98
C ARG A 134 -20.99 9.99 -45.49
N GLU A 135 -20.11 9.39 -46.29
CA GLU A 135 -20.15 9.55 -47.74
C GLU A 135 -21.41 8.92 -48.35
N THR A 136 -21.81 7.72 -47.90
CA THR A 136 -23.07 7.09 -48.33
C THR A 136 -24.26 7.99 -47.99
N ALA A 137 -24.38 8.47 -46.75
CA ALA A 137 -25.48 9.36 -46.34
C ALA A 137 -25.52 10.67 -47.17
N ARG A 138 -24.34 11.23 -47.48
CA ARG A 138 -24.22 12.42 -48.34
C ARG A 138 -24.70 12.14 -49.76
N LEU A 139 -24.29 11.01 -50.34
CA LEU A 139 -24.71 10.60 -51.68
C LEU A 139 -26.21 10.26 -51.73
N GLU A 140 -26.77 9.64 -50.69
CA GLU A 140 -28.22 9.40 -50.59
C GLU A 140 -29.01 10.70 -50.57
N THR A 141 -28.53 11.70 -49.83
CA THR A 141 -29.16 13.03 -49.79
C THR A 141 -29.05 13.72 -51.15
N ALA A 142 -27.87 13.70 -51.77
CA ALA A 142 -27.68 14.24 -53.11
C ALA A 142 -28.54 13.52 -54.16
N ALA A 143 -28.76 12.21 -53.99
CA ALA A 143 -29.56 11.39 -54.89
C ALA A 143 -31.06 11.78 -54.91
N GLN A 144 -31.56 12.45 -53.85
CA GLN A 144 -32.96 12.86 -53.73
C GLN A 144 -33.30 14.12 -54.53
N SER A 145 -32.31 14.95 -54.88
CA SER A 145 -32.52 16.22 -55.57
C SER A 145 -31.74 16.32 -56.87
N LEU A 146 -32.41 16.76 -57.93
CA LEU A 146 -31.73 17.10 -59.18
C LEU A 146 -30.93 18.40 -59.04
N PRO A 147 -29.72 18.48 -59.62
CA PRO A 147 -28.96 19.72 -59.72
C PRO A 147 -29.78 20.84 -60.37
N ALA A 148 -29.53 22.08 -59.93
CA ALA A 148 -30.26 23.24 -60.40
C ALA A 148 -30.17 23.38 -61.93
N GLU A 149 -29.00 23.09 -62.51
CA GLU A 149 -28.73 23.21 -63.93
C GLU A 149 -29.59 22.26 -64.77
N ILE A 150 -29.83 21.04 -64.27
CA ILE A 150 -30.66 20.04 -64.94
C ILE A 150 -32.14 20.44 -64.81
N ARG A 151 -32.55 20.87 -63.62
CA ARG A 151 -33.92 21.32 -63.34
C ARG A 151 -34.30 22.55 -64.18
N GLU A 152 -33.41 23.54 -64.26
CA GLU A 152 -33.61 24.74 -65.09
C GLU A 152 -33.65 24.41 -66.58
N GLY A 153 -32.77 23.51 -67.05
CA GLY A 153 -32.78 23.03 -68.43
C GLY A 153 -34.10 22.34 -68.82
N LEU A 154 -34.67 21.54 -67.91
CA LEU A 154 -35.99 20.93 -68.08
C LEU A 154 -37.06 22.04 -68.14
N ASN A 155 -37.16 22.87 -67.11
CA ASN A 155 -38.17 23.93 -67.05
C ASN A 155 -38.12 24.86 -68.28
N ALA A 156 -36.92 25.23 -68.74
CA ALA A 156 -36.73 26.05 -69.94
C ALA A 156 -37.17 25.33 -71.23
N GLY A 157 -36.87 24.04 -71.36
CA GLY A 157 -37.32 23.23 -72.49
C GLY A 157 -38.84 23.10 -72.55
N GLU A 158 -39.48 22.85 -71.41
CA GLU A 158 -40.95 22.76 -71.29
C GLU A 158 -41.62 24.11 -71.60
N ALA A 159 -41.12 25.20 -71.02
CA ALA A 159 -41.61 26.54 -71.29
C ALA A 159 -41.51 26.90 -72.79
N CYS A 160 -40.40 26.53 -73.45
CA CYS A 160 -40.20 26.72 -74.88
C CYS A 160 -41.25 25.96 -75.71
N LEU A 161 -41.48 24.68 -75.40
CA LEU A 161 -42.47 23.86 -76.08
C LEU A 161 -43.90 24.41 -75.91
N ASN A 162 -44.25 24.82 -74.69
CA ASN A 162 -45.55 25.40 -74.38
C ASN A 162 -45.76 26.75 -75.09
N ALA A 163 -44.73 27.59 -75.15
CA ALA A 163 -44.78 28.86 -75.87
C ALA A 163 -44.99 28.66 -77.38
N VAL A 164 -44.29 27.70 -78.00
CA VAL A 164 -44.45 27.39 -79.43
C VAL A 164 -45.82 26.77 -79.71
N ALA A 165 -46.31 25.86 -78.86
CA ALA A 165 -47.64 25.28 -78.99
C ALA A 165 -48.74 26.34 -78.90
N LYS A 166 -48.62 27.28 -77.95
CA LYS A 166 -49.55 28.42 -77.81
C LYS A 166 -49.51 29.32 -79.04
N ALA A 167 -48.32 29.69 -79.52
CA ALA A 167 -48.17 30.53 -80.71
C ALA A 167 -48.74 29.86 -81.97
N ARG A 168 -48.52 28.56 -82.14
CA ARG A 168 -49.11 27.77 -83.24
C ARG A 168 -50.63 27.72 -83.14
N GLY A 169 -51.18 27.47 -81.95
CA GLY A 169 -52.62 27.47 -81.72
C GLY A 169 -53.28 28.82 -82.01
N LEU A 170 -52.65 29.93 -81.62
CA LEU A 170 -53.14 31.28 -81.95
C LEU A 170 -53.08 31.57 -83.45
N LEU A 171 -52.01 31.15 -84.12
CA LEU A 171 -51.85 31.34 -85.56
C LEU A 171 -52.92 30.57 -86.34
N LEU A 172 -53.17 29.30 -85.98
CA LEU A 172 -54.19 28.46 -86.62
C LEU A 172 -55.62 28.94 -86.33
N ARG A 173 -55.90 29.47 -85.13
CA ARG A 173 -57.23 30.04 -84.80
C ARG A 173 -57.54 31.32 -85.56
N ASN A 174 -56.53 32.11 -85.91
CA ASN A 174 -56.67 33.38 -86.61
C ASN A 174 -56.33 33.23 -88.12
N ALA A 175 -56.49 32.02 -88.68
CA ALA A 175 -56.18 31.78 -90.07
C ALA A 175 -57.24 32.46 -90.99
N PRO A 176 -56.82 33.23 -92.00
CA PRO A 176 -57.74 33.75 -93.03
C PRO A 176 -58.34 32.61 -93.86
N GLU A 177 -59.51 32.85 -94.49
CA GLU A 177 -60.17 31.85 -95.38
C GLU A 177 -59.25 31.37 -96.52
N GLU A 178 -58.38 32.24 -97.03
CA GLU A 178 -57.28 31.88 -97.93
C GLU A 178 -55.93 32.03 -97.24
N ILE A 179 -55.17 30.93 -97.11
CA ILE A 179 -53.87 30.90 -96.46
C ILE A 179 -52.83 31.65 -97.32
N SER A 180 -52.40 32.83 -96.85
CA SER A 180 -51.34 33.59 -97.53
C SER A 180 -49.95 32.97 -97.36
N ALA A 181 -49.04 33.28 -98.30
CA ALA A 181 -47.63 32.86 -98.23
C ALA A 181 -46.94 33.30 -96.92
N VAL A 182 -47.34 34.44 -96.35
CA VAL A 182 -46.83 34.94 -95.06
C VAL A 182 -47.28 34.04 -93.91
N HIS A 183 -48.50 33.52 -93.95
CA HIS A 183 -49.03 32.61 -92.93
C HIS A 183 -48.28 31.26 -92.96
N LEU A 184 -48.05 30.71 -94.14
CA LEU A 184 -47.24 29.49 -94.34
C LEU A 184 -45.79 29.68 -93.85
N ALA A 185 -45.17 30.83 -94.14
CA ALA A 185 -43.82 31.13 -93.67
C ALA A 185 -43.72 31.18 -92.14
N ARG A 186 -44.72 31.76 -91.46
CA ARG A 186 -44.79 31.80 -89.98
C ARG A 186 -44.99 30.42 -89.37
N LEU A 187 -45.83 29.57 -89.98
CA LEU A 187 -45.98 28.17 -89.55
C LEU A 187 -44.66 27.41 -89.66
N LYS A 188 -43.94 27.55 -90.79
CA LYS A 188 -42.63 26.93 -90.98
C LYS A 188 -41.60 27.41 -89.96
N GLN A 189 -41.62 28.70 -89.59
CA GLN A 189 -40.75 29.24 -88.55
C GLN A 189 -41.08 28.67 -87.15
N LEU A 190 -42.37 28.46 -86.86
CA LEU A 190 -42.80 27.80 -85.62
C LEU A 190 -42.41 26.33 -85.58
N ASP A 191 -42.46 25.61 -86.71
CA ASP A 191 -41.98 24.21 -86.78
C ASP A 191 -40.47 24.12 -86.51
N ILE A 192 -39.67 25.02 -87.08
CA ILE A 192 -38.21 25.08 -86.80
C ILE A 192 -37.98 25.36 -85.32
N ARG A 193 -38.68 26.33 -84.72
CA ARG A 193 -38.59 26.62 -83.28
C ARG A 193 -39.04 25.45 -82.42
N GLN A 194 -40.11 24.75 -82.83
CA GLN A 194 -40.59 23.56 -82.12
C GLN A 194 -39.51 22.48 -82.08
N GLN A 195 -38.82 22.25 -83.20
CA GLN A 195 -37.74 21.29 -83.27
C GLN A 195 -36.57 21.69 -82.35
N GLN A 196 -36.17 22.96 -82.37
CA GLN A 196 -35.14 23.48 -81.47
C GLN A 196 -35.52 23.32 -79.99
N CYS A 197 -36.77 23.60 -79.61
CA CYS A 197 -37.25 23.38 -78.24
C CYS A 197 -37.23 21.89 -77.87
N LYS A 198 -37.65 21.00 -78.79
CA LYS A 198 -37.61 19.54 -78.58
C LYS A 198 -36.18 19.05 -78.37
N ASP A 199 -35.24 19.56 -79.14
CA ASP A 199 -33.83 19.16 -79.02
C ASP A 199 -33.25 19.63 -77.67
N LYS A 200 -33.55 20.87 -77.24
CA LYS A 200 -33.18 21.37 -75.90
C LYS A 200 -33.77 20.52 -74.77
N TRP A 201 -35.06 20.18 -74.88
CA TRP A 201 -35.73 19.32 -73.89
C TRP A 201 -35.12 17.91 -73.85
N ARG A 202 -34.85 17.29 -75.01
CA ARG A 202 -34.18 15.99 -75.10
C ARG A 202 -32.79 16.01 -74.47
N MET A 203 -32.01 17.06 -74.69
CA MET A 203 -30.71 17.23 -74.04
C MET A 203 -30.82 17.32 -72.52
N ALA A 204 -31.81 18.07 -72.00
CA ALA A 204 -32.04 18.17 -70.56
C ALA A 204 -32.49 16.83 -69.94
N VAL A 205 -33.37 16.09 -70.63
CA VAL A 205 -33.77 14.72 -70.24
C VAL A 205 -32.58 13.77 -70.23
N ALA A 206 -31.76 13.78 -71.29
CA ALA A 206 -30.56 12.95 -71.35
C ALA A 206 -29.57 13.26 -70.21
N ARG A 207 -29.39 14.55 -69.86
CA ARG A 207 -28.57 14.95 -68.71
C ARG A 207 -29.14 14.46 -67.39
N ARG A 208 -30.46 14.55 -67.19
CA ARG A 208 -31.14 14.01 -66.00
C ARG A 208 -30.91 12.50 -65.86
N ASP A 209 -31.04 11.76 -66.95
CA ASP A 209 -30.91 10.31 -66.94
C ASP A 209 -29.44 9.88 -66.73
N ALA A 210 -28.49 10.58 -67.35
CA ALA A 210 -27.06 10.40 -67.12
C ALA A 210 -26.69 10.65 -65.65
N TRP A 211 -27.16 11.77 -65.06
CA TRP A 211 -26.97 12.06 -63.63
C TRP A 211 -27.55 10.92 -62.77
N ARG A 212 -28.74 10.39 -63.11
CA ARG A 212 -29.42 9.35 -62.29
C ARG A 212 -28.68 8.03 -62.36
N GLN A 213 -28.04 7.76 -63.47
CA GLN A 213 -27.18 6.60 -63.61
C GLN A 213 -25.89 6.79 -62.82
N GLU A 214 -25.19 7.91 -63.00
CA GLU A 214 -23.96 8.23 -62.27
C GLU A 214 -24.15 8.15 -60.75
N MET A 215 -25.25 8.73 -60.23
CA MET A 215 -25.53 8.68 -58.79
C MET A 215 -25.86 7.27 -58.30
N ARG A 216 -26.51 6.43 -59.11
CA ARG A 216 -26.75 5.03 -58.73
C ARG A 216 -25.45 4.25 -58.65
N GLU A 217 -24.55 4.44 -59.62
CA GLU A 217 -23.23 3.80 -59.65
C GLU A 217 -22.39 4.23 -58.44
N ARG A 218 -22.29 5.55 -58.18
CA ARG A 218 -21.60 6.08 -57.00
C ARG A 218 -22.18 5.59 -55.68
N LEU A 219 -23.51 5.51 -55.57
CA LEU A 219 -24.17 5.01 -54.37
C LEU A 219 -23.89 3.51 -54.15
N GLN A 220 -23.91 2.71 -55.23
CA GLN A 220 -23.58 1.29 -55.15
C GLN A 220 -22.13 1.08 -54.73
N GLU A 221 -21.19 1.85 -55.29
CA GLU A 221 -19.78 1.79 -54.91
C GLU A 221 -19.58 2.20 -53.44
N ALA A 222 -20.16 3.32 -53.02
CA ALA A 222 -20.06 3.79 -51.63
C ALA A 222 -20.65 2.77 -50.63
N ARG A 223 -21.81 2.17 -50.95
CA ARG A 223 -22.41 1.11 -50.13
C ARG A 223 -21.54 -0.14 -50.07
N ALA A 224 -20.95 -0.57 -51.20
CA ALA A 224 -20.03 -1.70 -51.21
C ALA A 224 -18.80 -1.43 -50.32
N ARG A 225 -18.24 -0.22 -50.39
CA ARG A 225 -17.13 0.22 -49.53
C ARG A 225 -17.51 0.29 -48.06
N GLN A 226 -18.72 0.77 -47.76
CA GLN A 226 -19.23 0.81 -46.39
C GLN A 226 -19.38 -0.61 -45.81
N VAL A 227 -19.95 -1.55 -46.56
CA VAL A 227 -20.07 -2.95 -46.13
C VAL A 227 -18.68 -3.57 -45.89
N GLU A 228 -17.72 -3.28 -46.77
CA GLU A 228 -16.33 -3.72 -46.61
C GLU A 228 -15.69 -3.14 -45.34
N SER A 229 -15.84 -1.84 -45.09
CA SER A 229 -15.29 -1.18 -43.90
C SER A 229 -15.95 -1.65 -42.61
N ASP A 230 -17.27 -1.83 -42.61
CA ASP A 230 -18.02 -2.35 -41.46
C ASP A 230 -17.64 -3.79 -41.15
N GLY A 231 -17.43 -4.61 -42.19
CA GLY A 231 -16.92 -5.97 -42.07
C GLY A 231 -15.51 -6.01 -41.45
N ARG A 232 -14.60 -5.15 -41.91
CA ARG A 232 -13.25 -5.01 -41.33
C ARG A 232 -13.33 -4.58 -39.87
N LEU A 233 -14.12 -3.55 -39.55
CA LEU A 233 -14.31 -3.08 -38.18
C LEU A 233 -14.81 -4.21 -37.27
N ARG A 234 -15.79 -5.00 -37.72
CA ARG A 234 -16.32 -6.12 -36.94
C ARG A 234 -15.24 -7.18 -36.69
N MET A 235 -14.46 -7.55 -37.71
CA MET A 235 -13.35 -8.50 -37.52
C MET A 235 -12.29 -7.96 -36.56
N THR A 236 -11.95 -6.67 -36.66
CA THR A 236 -11.02 -6.02 -35.72
C THR A 236 -11.56 -6.05 -34.29
N GLN A 237 -12.85 -5.74 -34.09
CA GLN A 237 -13.49 -5.82 -32.77
C GLN A 237 -13.48 -7.24 -32.21
N GLU A 238 -13.77 -8.24 -33.05
CA GLU A 238 -13.72 -9.66 -32.66
C GLU A 238 -12.30 -10.09 -32.27
N ALA A 239 -11.27 -9.65 -33.00
CA ALA A 239 -9.87 -9.92 -32.69
C ALA A 239 -9.45 -9.29 -31.35
N VAL A 240 -9.76 -8.00 -31.14
CA VAL A 240 -9.52 -7.29 -29.88
C VAL A 240 -10.23 -8.00 -28.72
N ALA A 241 -11.49 -8.42 -28.90
CA ALA A 241 -12.25 -9.11 -27.86
C ALA A 241 -11.64 -10.47 -27.49
N ARG A 242 -11.19 -11.25 -28.47
CA ARG A 242 -10.55 -12.56 -28.23
C ARG A 242 -9.24 -12.43 -27.47
N GLU A 243 -8.44 -11.42 -27.76
CA GLU A 243 -7.14 -11.21 -27.10
C GLU A 243 -7.28 -10.57 -25.71
N ASN A 244 -8.30 -9.72 -25.53
CA ASN A 244 -8.58 -9.10 -24.24
C ASN A 244 -9.18 -10.08 -23.20
N ALA A 245 -9.91 -11.11 -23.64
CA ALA A 245 -10.53 -12.09 -22.74
C ALA A 245 -9.52 -12.74 -21.75
N PRO A 246 -8.43 -13.39 -22.21
CA PRO A 246 -7.45 -14.02 -21.31
C PRO A 246 -6.66 -12.99 -20.47
N GLN A 247 -6.38 -11.80 -21.00
CA GLN A 247 -5.71 -10.74 -20.22
C GLN A 247 -6.60 -10.22 -19.10
N SER A 248 -7.91 -10.11 -19.33
CA SER A 248 -8.86 -9.68 -18.30
C SER A 248 -8.94 -10.67 -17.14
N GLU A 249 -8.85 -11.98 -17.42
CA GLU A 249 -8.79 -13.03 -16.39
C GLU A 249 -7.46 -12.97 -15.61
N ALA A 250 -6.34 -12.76 -16.30
CA ALA A 250 -5.02 -12.60 -15.65
C ALA A 250 -4.97 -11.37 -14.75
N ILE A 251 -5.52 -10.23 -15.18
CA ILE A 251 -5.64 -9.01 -14.36
C ILE A 251 -6.51 -9.27 -13.13
N THR A 252 -7.64 -9.97 -13.30
CA THR A 252 -8.54 -10.32 -12.19
C THR A 252 -7.89 -11.27 -11.19
N ARG A 253 -7.07 -12.23 -11.65
CA ARG A 253 -6.27 -13.09 -10.76
C ARG A 253 -5.20 -12.30 -10.02
N ASN A 254 -4.48 -11.42 -10.70
CA ASN A 254 -3.45 -10.59 -10.08
C ASN A 254 -4.06 -9.65 -9.01
N GLN A 255 -5.30 -9.19 -9.16
CA GLN A 255 -5.97 -8.42 -8.10
C GLN A 255 -6.11 -9.15 -6.76
N MET A 256 -6.07 -10.49 -6.76
CA MET A 256 -6.14 -11.30 -5.54
C MET A 256 -4.78 -11.47 -4.84
N ASP A 257 -3.67 -11.07 -5.47
CA ASP A 257 -2.33 -11.25 -4.93
C ASP A 257 -1.95 -10.18 -3.88
N GLY A 258 -1.26 -10.62 -2.82
CA GLY A 258 -0.81 -9.75 -1.72
C GLY A 258 0.14 -8.62 -2.13
N SER A 259 0.92 -8.80 -3.20
CA SER A 259 1.82 -7.76 -3.75
C SER A 259 1.07 -6.53 -4.27
N ASN A 260 -0.16 -6.70 -4.76
CA ASN A 260 -1.01 -5.58 -5.17
C ASN A 260 -1.62 -4.83 -3.97
N ARG A 261 -1.64 -5.42 -2.77
CA ARG A 261 -2.09 -4.75 -1.53
C ARG A 261 -1.10 -3.67 -1.10
N GLU A 262 0.19 -4.00 -1.12
CA GLU A 262 1.26 -3.05 -0.78
C GLU A 262 1.35 -1.91 -1.79
N LEU A 263 1.31 -2.25 -3.09
CA LEU A 263 1.32 -1.26 -4.17
C LEU A 263 0.11 -0.31 -4.11
N ALA A 264 -1.08 -0.84 -3.82
CA ALA A 264 -2.28 -0.01 -3.63
C ALA A 264 -2.19 0.83 -2.35
N PHE A 265 -1.57 0.32 -1.29
CA PHE A 265 -1.36 1.06 -0.05
C PHE A 265 -0.40 2.23 -0.24
N GLU A 266 0.72 2.03 -0.94
CA GLU A 266 1.66 3.12 -1.29
C GLU A 266 0.99 4.17 -2.19
N ARG A 267 0.18 3.74 -3.16
CA ARG A 267 -0.63 4.65 -3.97
C ARG A 267 -1.64 5.43 -3.14
N LEU A 268 -2.28 4.79 -2.15
CA LEU A 268 -3.20 5.46 -1.23
C LEU A 268 -2.47 6.47 -0.34
N LYS A 269 -1.25 6.18 0.14
CA LYS A 269 -0.42 7.12 0.92
C LYS A 269 -0.08 8.38 0.13
N THR A 270 0.22 8.24 -1.17
CA THR A 270 0.51 9.40 -2.04
C THR A 270 -0.74 10.24 -2.33
N GLN A 271 -1.90 9.60 -2.49
CA GLN A 271 -3.17 10.30 -2.75
C GLN A 271 -3.79 10.92 -1.49
N ARG A 272 -3.59 10.31 -0.32
CA ARG A 272 -4.19 10.71 0.96
C ARG A 272 -3.12 10.89 2.03
N PRO A 273 -2.55 12.10 2.17
CA PRO A 273 -1.51 12.36 3.17
C PRO A 273 -2.00 12.14 4.60
N GLU A 274 -3.32 12.16 4.88
CA GLU A 274 -3.87 11.81 6.19
C GLU A 274 -3.63 10.35 6.59
N VAL A 275 -3.50 9.43 5.63
CA VAL A 275 -3.21 8.01 5.89
C VAL A 275 -1.79 7.88 6.42
N ASN A 276 -0.84 8.54 5.76
CA ASN A 276 0.56 8.58 6.21
C ASN A 276 0.68 9.25 7.59
N ARG A 277 -0.03 10.38 7.80
CA ARG A 277 -0.03 11.06 9.10
C ARG A 277 -0.57 10.18 10.22
N LYS A 278 -1.65 9.42 9.97
CA LYS A 278 -2.22 8.49 10.96
C LYS A 278 -1.31 7.29 11.21
N ALA A 279 -0.67 6.75 10.17
CA ALA A 279 0.36 5.71 10.33
C ALA A 279 1.50 6.19 11.25
N MET A 280 2.01 7.39 10.99
CA MET A 280 3.06 8.01 11.81
C MET A 280 2.61 8.26 13.25
N VAL A 281 1.36 8.67 13.49
CA VAL A 281 0.81 8.87 14.84
C VAL A 281 0.68 7.53 15.57
N ILE A 282 0.15 6.49 14.91
CA ILE A 282 0.05 5.14 15.50
C ILE A 282 1.46 4.64 15.83
N TRP A 283 2.40 4.76 14.90
CA TRP A 283 3.80 4.41 15.11
C TRP A 283 4.39 5.13 16.34
N LEU A 284 4.21 6.45 16.45
CA LEU A 284 4.67 7.25 17.60
C LEU A 284 4.07 6.76 18.92
N VAL A 285 2.78 6.47 18.95
CA VAL A 285 2.10 5.96 20.16
C VAL A 285 2.64 4.59 20.56
N LEU A 286 2.81 3.68 19.60
CA LEU A 286 3.38 2.35 19.87
C LEU A 286 4.82 2.44 20.36
N MET A 287 5.62 3.30 19.73
CA MET A 287 7.01 3.56 20.10
C MET A 287 7.10 4.14 21.51
N LEU A 288 6.26 5.12 21.86
CA LEU A 288 6.17 5.67 23.21
C LEU A 288 5.78 4.59 24.24
N LEU A 289 4.79 3.75 23.94
CA LEU A 289 4.37 2.68 24.84
C LEU A 289 5.48 1.64 25.10
N GLU A 290 6.33 1.35 24.11
CA GLU A 290 7.45 0.42 24.24
C GLU A 290 8.70 1.05 24.90
N VAL A 291 8.97 2.33 24.63
CA VAL A 291 10.13 3.05 25.19
C VAL A 291 9.88 3.48 26.64
N THR A 292 8.64 3.78 27.02
CA THR A 292 8.31 4.26 28.37
C THR A 292 8.78 3.30 29.49
N PRO A 293 8.56 1.97 29.40
CA PRO A 293 9.09 1.01 30.38
C PRO A 293 10.62 1.01 30.47
N LEU A 294 11.33 1.20 29.36
CA LEU A 294 12.79 1.33 29.33
C LEU A 294 13.23 2.61 30.05
N MET A 295 12.58 3.74 29.74
CA MET A 295 12.86 5.02 30.41
C MET A 295 12.62 4.93 31.91
N ILE A 296 11.50 4.31 32.34
CA ILE A 296 11.20 4.07 33.76
C ILE A 296 12.30 3.21 34.41
N LYS A 297 12.70 2.10 33.78
CA LYS A 297 13.77 1.23 34.29
C LYS A 297 15.09 2.00 34.42
N TRP A 298 15.45 2.77 33.40
CA TRP A 298 16.72 3.52 33.34
C TRP A 298 16.75 4.67 34.35
N TRP A 299 15.61 5.33 34.59
CA TRP A 299 15.48 6.34 35.63
C TRP A 299 15.45 5.72 37.04
N SER A 300 14.85 4.53 37.20
CA SER A 300 14.82 3.81 38.48
C SER A 300 16.17 3.27 38.92
N SER A 301 17.05 2.86 37.99
CA SER A 301 18.40 2.39 38.32
C SER A 301 19.32 3.50 38.84
N ASN A 302 19.05 4.75 38.45
CA ASN A 302 19.75 5.93 38.95
C ASN A 302 19.07 6.58 40.17
N ASN A 303 18.03 5.96 40.72
CA ASN A 303 17.29 6.50 41.87
C ASN A 303 17.90 5.96 43.18
N PRO A 304 18.41 6.83 44.09
CA PRO A 304 19.09 6.41 45.32
C PRO A 304 18.23 5.53 46.25
N VAL A 305 16.90 5.67 46.20
CA VAL A 305 15.95 4.86 46.99
C VAL A 305 15.92 3.40 46.53
N PHE A 306 16.10 3.15 45.22
CA PHE A 306 16.10 1.79 44.67
C PHE A 306 17.41 1.05 44.96
N GLN A 307 18.53 1.78 45.07
CA GLN A 307 19.81 1.20 45.49
C GLN A 307 19.77 0.72 46.94
N SER A 308 19.13 1.48 47.84
CA SER A 308 18.95 1.05 49.24
C SER A 308 18.07 -0.21 49.36
N ILE A 309 17.04 -0.34 48.53
CA ILE A 309 16.14 -1.52 48.54
C ILE A 309 16.87 -2.75 47.97
N ARG A 310 17.69 -2.59 46.92
CA ARG A 310 18.52 -3.68 46.39
C ARG A 310 19.56 -4.16 47.40
N ALA A 311 20.16 -3.27 48.17
CA ALA A 311 21.08 -3.64 49.25
C ALA A 311 20.36 -4.45 50.36
N GLN A 312 19.12 -4.09 50.70
CA GLN A 312 18.28 -4.85 51.63
C GLN A 312 17.87 -6.24 51.08
N LEU A 313 17.49 -6.33 49.80
CA LEU A 313 17.15 -7.61 49.18
C LEU A 313 18.38 -8.52 49.00
N ALA A 314 19.55 -7.96 48.70
CA ALA A 314 20.79 -8.72 48.62
C ALA A 314 21.22 -9.28 49.99
N THR A 315 21.02 -8.50 51.06
CA THR A 315 21.28 -8.96 52.44
C THR A 315 20.31 -10.06 52.84
N GLU A 316 19.00 -9.91 52.58
CA GLU A 316 18.01 -10.97 52.83
C GLU A 316 18.31 -12.25 52.04
N ALA A 317 18.63 -12.15 50.75
CA ALA A 317 18.99 -13.31 49.93
C ALA A 317 20.27 -14.01 50.38
N SER A 318 21.27 -13.24 50.85
CA SER A 318 22.51 -13.80 51.42
C SER A 318 22.25 -14.50 52.76
N SER A 319 21.34 -13.96 53.59
CA SER A 319 20.94 -14.57 54.85
C SER A 319 20.17 -15.87 54.64
N ALA A 320 19.31 -15.93 53.61
CA ALA A 320 18.53 -17.12 53.27
C ALA A 320 19.42 -18.26 52.72
N ARG A 321 20.39 -17.95 51.84
CA ARG A 321 21.39 -18.92 51.38
C ARG A 321 22.26 -19.47 52.51
N MET A 322 22.51 -18.64 53.54
CA MET A 322 23.23 -19.08 54.73
C MET A 322 22.38 -20.03 55.57
N GLN A 323 21.08 -19.77 55.73
CA GLN A 323 20.17 -20.67 56.45
C GLN A 323 20.05 -22.03 55.77
N THR A 324 20.02 -22.08 54.43
CA THR A 324 20.02 -23.34 53.68
C THR A 324 21.35 -24.09 53.82
N ALA A 325 22.49 -23.39 53.69
CA ALA A 325 23.81 -24.01 53.89
C ALA A 325 24.01 -24.50 55.35
N TYR A 326 23.46 -23.77 56.32
CA TYR A 326 23.46 -24.18 57.73
C TYR A 326 22.59 -25.41 57.94
N ALA A 327 21.40 -25.47 57.34
CA ALA A 327 20.51 -26.64 57.42
C ALA A 327 21.14 -27.88 56.75
N GLU A 328 21.76 -27.73 55.57
CA GLU A 328 22.47 -28.80 54.87
C GLU A 328 23.66 -29.33 55.66
N ALA A 329 24.46 -28.44 56.28
CA ALA A 329 25.55 -28.84 57.17
C ALA A 329 25.04 -29.58 58.41
N HIS A 330 23.93 -29.12 58.98
CA HIS A 330 23.31 -29.74 60.16
C HIS A 330 22.69 -31.11 59.87
N GLU A 331 22.20 -31.32 58.64
CA GLU A 331 21.70 -32.60 58.15
C GLU A 331 22.86 -33.59 57.90
N ALA A 332 23.97 -33.11 57.35
CA ALA A 332 25.21 -33.90 57.23
C ALA A 332 25.76 -34.33 58.60
N TYR A 333 25.73 -33.43 59.59
CA TYR A 333 26.09 -33.73 60.99
C TYR A 333 25.22 -34.86 61.59
N PHE A 334 23.90 -34.79 61.41
CA PHE A 334 23.00 -35.84 61.91
C PHE A 334 23.28 -37.19 61.26
N LYS A 335 23.61 -37.18 59.96
CA LYS A 335 23.90 -38.39 59.18
C LYS A 335 25.22 -39.06 59.62
N ASP A 336 26.26 -38.28 59.91
CA ASP A 336 27.56 -38.80 60.34
C ASP A 336 27.59 -39.19 61.82
N ALA A 337 26.84 -38.48 62.68
CA ALA A 337 26.67 -38.87 64.08
C ALA A 337 25.90 -40.20 64.23
N LEU A 338 24.92 -40.47 63.36
CA LEU A 338 24.22 -41.76 63.28
C LEU A 338 25.11 -42.90 62.74
N ALA A 339 26.19 -42.58 62.02
CA ALA A 339 27.12 -43.54 61.45
C ALA A 339 28.24 -44.01 62.42
N GLY A 340 28.24 -43.54 63.67
CA GLY A 340 29.08 -44.09 64.74
C GLY A 340 30.54 -43.61 64.78
N MET A 341 30.86 -42.47 64.16
CA MET A 341 32.20 -41.85 64.25
C MET A 341 32.47 -41.23 65.63
N ASP A 342 33.75 -41.18 66.02
CA ASP A 342 34.20 -40.65 67.31
C ASP A 342 33.86 -39.14 67.42
N MET A 343 32.88 -38.83 68.27
CA MET A 343 32.23 -37.52 68.38
C MET A 343 33.18 -36.35 68.64
N ARG A 344 34.40 -36.62 69.12
CA ARG A 344 35.39 -35.59 69.48
C ARG A 344 36.11 -34.99 68.28
N GLU A 345 36.44 -35.79 67.27
CA GLU A 345 37.07 -35.31 66.03
C GLU A 345 36.06 -34.56 65.17
N VAL A 346 34.82 -35.06 65.09
CA VAL A 346 33.71 -34.41 64.40
C VAL A 346 33.44 -33.02 64.99
N PHE A 347 33.39 -32.90 66.33
CA PHE A 347 33.14 -31.62 67.00
C PHE A 347 34.27 -30.60 66.80
N GLN A 348 35.53 -31.03 66.77
CA GLN A 348 36.67 -30.13 66.51
C GLN A 348 36.67 -29.63 65.07
N GLN A 349 36.47 -30.53 64.10
CA GLN A 349 36.49 -30.21 62.68
C GLN A 349 35.30 -29.34 62.29
N GLU A 350 34.14 -29.56 62.93
CA GLU A 350 32.96 -28.74 62.74
C GLU A 350 33.07 -27.38 63.44
N SER A 351 33.67 -27.27 64.63
CA SER A 351 33.96 -25.97 65.25
C SER A 351 34.88 -25.12 64.36
N LEU A 352 35.87 -25.73 63.71
CA LEU A 352 36.77 -25.08 62.77
C LEU A 352 36.05 -24.63 61.49
N ASN A 353 35.12 -25.44 60.97
CA ASN A 353 34.32 -25.08 59.80
C ASN A 353 33.28 -24.00 60.13
N LEU A 354 32.64 -24.06 61.30
CA LEU A 354 31.74 -23.02 61.81
C LEU A 354 32.48 -21.70 62.08
N GLN A 355 33.72 -21.78 62.58
CA GLN A 355 34.55 -20.60 62.84
C GLN A 355 35.11 -20.01 61.54
N LYS A 356 35.45 -20.84 60.54
CA LYS A 356 35.78 -20.40 59.17
C LYS A 356 34.58 -19.81 58.44
N ALA A 357 33.37 -20.32 58.67
CA ALA A 357 32.13 -19.79 58.11
C ALA A 357 31.68 -18.49 58.81
N ARG A 358 31.87 -18.38 60.13
CA ARG A 358 31.51 -17.18 60.92
C ARG A 358 32.56 -16.07 60.91
N GLY A 359 33.84 -16.38 60.69
CA GLY A 359 34.94 -15.42 60.69
C GLY A 359 34.73 -14.23 59.72
N PRO A 360 34.32 -14.47 58.47
CA PRO A 360 33.99 -13.40 57.53
C PRO A 360 32.76 -12.58 57.94
N LEU A 361 31.76 -13.21 58.59
CA LEU A 361 30.49 -12.60 58.99
C LEU A 361 30.60 -11.68 60.20
N SER A 362 31.31 -12.08 61.26
CA SER A 362 31.51 -11.19 62.41
C SER A 362 32.33 -9.95 62.04
N THR A 363 33.23 -10.10 61.07
CA THR A 363 34.06 -9.01 60.54
C THR A 363 33.24 -8.10 59.60
N PHE A 364 32.33 -8.68 58.80
CA PHE A 364 31.43 -7.94 57.91
C PHE A 364 30.29 -7.23 58.66
N ASP A 365 29.66 -7.87 59.65
CA ASP A 365 28.61 -7.26 60.49
C ASP A 365 29.19 -6.12 61.35
N ALA A 366 30.40 -6.29 61.90
CA ALA A 366 31.09 -5.22 62.60
C ALA A 366 31.52 -4.09 61.65
N PHE A 367 31.84 -4.41 60.40
CA PHE A 367 32.14 -3.43 59.36
C PHE A 367 30.89 -2.63 58.95
N CYS A 368 29.75 -3.30 58.72
CA CYS A 368 28.46 -2.67 58.42
C CYS A 368 27.95 -1.82 59.58
N ALA A 369 28.03 -2.29 60.82
CA ALA A 369 27.67 -1.49 61.99
C ALA A 369 28.55 -0.24 62.15
N ASN A 370 29.86 -0.35 61.88
CA ASN A 370 30.76 0.80 61.87
C ASN A 370 30.50 1.77 60.71
N LEU A 371 30.09 1.25 59.54
CA LEU A 371 29.69 2.04 58.39
C LEU A 371 28.41 2.83 58.67
N ASP A 372 27.40 2.21 59.27
CA ASP A 372 26.14 2.89 59.62
C ASP A 372 26.37 4.01 60.65
N VAL A 373 27.17 3.75 61.68
CA VAL A 373 27.57 4.76 62.66
C VAL A 373 28.36 5.90 61.99
N SER A 374 29.22 5.58 61.02
CA SER A 374 30.02 6.57 60.28
C SER A 374 29.16 7.38 59.29
N ALA A 375 28.20 6.75 58.62
CA ALA A 375 27.22 7.39 57.74
C ALA A 375 26.35 8.37 58.53
N GLN A 376 25.91 7.96 59.72
CA GLN A 376 25.08 8.79 60.59
C GLN A 376 25.87 9.98 61.14
N LYS A 377 27.16 9.80 61.47
CA LYS A 377 28.08 10.90 61.82
C LYS A 377 28.33 11.85 60.65
N ALA A 378 28.58 11.34 59.45
CA ALA A 378 28.77 12.16 58.24
C ALA A 378 27.51 12.96 57.89
N LYS A 379 26.32 12.35 57.97
CA LYS A 379 25.03 13.01 57.78
C LYS A 379 24.77 14.09 58.82
N THR A 380 25.06 13.81 60.09
CA THR A 380 24.92 14.80 61.17
C THR A 380 25.91 15.96 61.00
N PHE A 381 27.13 15.69 60.54
CA PHE A 381 28.12 16.72 60.24
C PHE A 381 27.72 17.59 59.04
N ALA A 382 27.26 16.97 57.94
CA ALA A 382 26.77 17.67 56.76
C ALA A 382 25.56 18.56 57.05
N GLN A 383 24.66 18.10 57.94
CA GLN A 383 23.52 18.89 58.41
C GLN A 383 23.95 20.11 59.25
N ARG A 384 25.04 20.01 60.02
CA ARG A 384 25.58 21.10 60.82
C ARG A 384 26.48 22.06 60.03
N HIS A 385 27.08 21.59 58.93
CA HIS A 385 28.02 22.33 58.09
C HIS A 385 27.68 22.18 56.60
N PRO A 386 26.59 22.82 56.12
CA PRO A 386 26.07 22.62 54.76
C PRO A 386 27.05 23.01 53.65
N GLY A 387 27.95 23.97 53.90
CA GLY A 387 29.00 24.36 52.94
C GLY A 387 30.08 23.31 52.69
N HIS A 388 30.17 22.28 53.55
CA HIS A 388 31.14 21.17 53.42
C HIS A 388 30.45 19.81 53.19
N ALA A 389 29.11 19.81 53.04
CA ALA A 389 28.31 18.60 52.93
C ALA A 389 28.70 17.74 51.72
N GLY A 390 28.94 18.36 50.56
CA GLY A 390 29.38 17.65 49.35
C GLY A 390 30.71 16.93 49.56
N LEU A 391 31.73 17.64 50.04
CA LEU A 391 33.06 17.09 50.29
C LEU A 391 33.08 15.94 51.32
N VAL A 392 32.26 16.06 52.37
CA VAL A 392 32.20 15.03 53.43
C VAL A 392 31.46 13.79 52.96
N MET A 393 30.40 13.95 52.16
CA MET A 393 29.67 12.81 51.60
C MET A 393 30.46 12.12 50.49
N ASP A 394 31.21 12.88 49.68
CA ASP A 394 32.12 12.33 48.66
C ASP A 394 33.30 11.57 49.32
N ALA A 395 33.90 12.13 50.38
CA ALA A 395 34.94 11.46 51.13
C ALA A 395 34.43 10.19 51.85
N PHE A 396 33.22 10.24 52.41
CA PHE A 396 32.58 9.06 53.00
C PHE A 396 32.33 7.98 51.93
N SER A 397 31.75 8.36 50.79
CA SER A 397 31.52 7.46 49.64
C SER A 397 32.82 6.80 49.17
N GLY A 398 33.91 7.58 49.04
CA GLY A 398 35.21 7.05 48.63
C GLY A 398 35.86 6.09 49.65
N VAL A 399 35.57 6.25 50.95
CA VAL A 399 36.00 5.31 52.00
C VAL A 399 35.17 4.02 51.97
N VAL A 400 33.86 4.12 51.77
CA VAL A 400 32.96 2.95 51.61
C VAL A 400 33.38 2.13 50.39
N GLU A 401 33.67 2.79 49.28
CA GLU A 401 34.07 2.18 48.02
C GLU A 401 35.43 1.46 48.14
N LYS A 402 36.43 2.08 48.77
CA LYS A 402 37.73 1.44 49.04
C LYS A 402 37.65 0.26 50.00
N ALA A 403 36.74 0.34 50.98
CA ALA A 403 36.60 -0.72 51.97
C ALA A 403 35.84 -1.93 51.41
N LEU A 404 34.81 -1.71 50.58
CA LEU A 404 34.12 -2.79 49.87
C LEU A 404 34.99 -3.43 48.77
N GLY A 405 35.85 -2.65 48.11
CA GLY A 405 36.81 -3.17 47.11
C GLY A 405 37.92 -4.07 47.69
N LYS A 406 38.18 -4.02 49.00
CA LYS A 406 39.14 -4.90 49.68
C LYS A 406 38.52 -6.20 50.23
N VAL A 407 37.19 -6.31 50.26
CA VAL A 407 36.49 -7.52 50.73
C VAL A 407 36.27 -8.52 49.57
N SER A 408 36.46 -8.09 48.32
CA SER A 408 36.30 -8.92 47.11
C SER A 408 37.61 -9.47 46.52
N SER A 409 38.75 -9.30 47.21
CA SER A 409 40.04 -9.95 46.90
C SER A 409 40.39 -10.96 47.99
#